data_AF-A0A9D2P7V4-F1
#
_entry.id   AF-A0A9D2P7V4-F1
#
_cell.length_a   1.000
_cell.length_b   1.000
_cell.length_c   1.000
_cell.angle_alpha   90.00
_cell.angle_beta   90.00
_cell.angle_gamma   90.00
#
_symmetry.space_group_name_H-M   'P 1'
#
loop_
_entity.id
_entity.type
_entity.pdbx_description
1 polymer ?
#
loop_
_entity_poly.entity_id
_entity_poly.type
_entity_poly.pdbx_seq_one_letter_code
_entity_poly.pdbx_strand_id
1 'polypeptide(L)'
;MKRNVVFAFLAVALLVTNVPAVSYAKGETVEYAENSTVVPIVEDEGYSESEENFFEDKQFQEIDDQEPAEKPKDQTDTDESKSESVISSPEKTEESRVEKPNVQQNENQSNDSTLVDNNGITGTEENDTVTKTGFIVDESGIRYYTNNGQVAVGEYNINGRLYIFDQNGYLKLGLQRSSGGESYFYIEEEPYLLLASSKKIGDNWYYFDEEGILFTNGWRTDGDKTYYYNADGTLQRGFTVLNGNTYYFDGTGNLAIGSKKIDNKWYYFDDNGVMFSDGWRTDGNKTYYYNEDGTLYRGFKEMDGKTYYFDSSGIMAVGSKKIDNKWYYFDNSGVMFPGGWRYEGNKAYYYDTDGTLVQGARKIDGYWYFFQGNGVMQKGWRKDGSKLYYYDSKGHLVFGTQKIDGYWYYFQNNGAAYTGWRNDDGKRYYYDSNGRLAQGAKQIGHNWYYFKSNGDMYTGWRTEAGKTYFYNSSGILQIGTVKIDGKWYTFGSNGALIVEGQAMAQKAQQYSSSTKWLILVDTKANKVGIYNGSKGNWTQKYYWSCTTGASSTPTVKGQFTVGIKGKVFGSGYSCWYYTQFYGNYLFHSVLYNPGSMTSIQDGRLGINASHGCVRLSLSNAKWIYDNIPSSTKVVVY
;
A
#
# COMPACT_ATOMS: atom_id res chain seq x y z
N MET A 1 47.28 38.83 -0.43
CA MET A 1 46.40 40.03 -0.41
C MET A 1 45.12 39.64 0.30
N LYS A 2 44.89 40.18 1.51
CA LYS A 2 43.73 39.87 2.36
C LYS A 2 42.49 40.59 1.83
N ARG A 3 41.36 39.90 1.72
CA ARG A 3 40.03 40.52 1.69
C ARG A 3 39.13 39.82 2.71
N ASN A 4 38.90 40.54 3.80
CA ASN A 4 37.90 40.26 4.81
C ASN A 4 36.51 40.40 4.21
N VAL A 5 35.61 39.46 4.49
CA VAL A 5 34.16 39.73 4.48
C VAL A 5 33.62 39.30 5.85
N VAL A 6 32.98 40.26 6.48
CA VAL A 6 32.49 40.26 7.86
C VAL A 6 31.08 39.67 7.89
N PHE A 7 30.84 38.81 8.89
CA PHE A 7 29.53 38.29 9.27
C PHE A 7 28.61 39.40 9.80
N ALA A 8 27.36 39.44 9.33
CA ALA A 8 26.29 40.22 9.95
C ALA A 8 25.14 39.29 10.34
N PHE A 9 25.03 39.02 11.64
CA PHE A 9 23.83 38.45 12.26
C PHE A 9 22.80 39.57 12.44
N LEU A 10 21.59 39.39 11.89
CA LEU A 10 20.44 40.23 12.21
C LEU A 10 19.49 39.44 13.12
N ALA A 11 19.52 39.76 14.40
CA ALA A 11 18.52 39.36 15.37
C ALA A 11 17.29 40.26 15.22
N VAL A 12 16.12 39.68 14.95
CA VAL A 12 14.84 40.37 15.10
C VAL A 12 14.15 39.75 16.31
N ALA A 13 14.21 40.47 17.44
CA ALA A 13 13.30 40.30 18.55
C ALA A 13 12.01 41.07 18.24
N LEU A 14 10.85 40.42 18.30
CA LEU A 14 9.58 41.13 18.44
C LEU A 14 8.80 40.59 19.64
N LEU A 15 8.26 41.56 20.38
CA LEU A 15 7.73 41.45 21.72
C LEU A 15 6.52 40.53 21.85
N VAL A 16 6.50 39.86 23.01
CA VAL A 16 5.31 39.28 23.64
C VAL A 16 4.40 40.42 24.13
N THR A 17 3.15 40.44 23.66
CA THR A 17 2.05 41.08 24.37
C THR A 17 0.95 40.05 24.61
N ASN A 18 0.42 40.08 25.82
CA ASN A 18 -0.39 39.04 26.44
C ASN A 18 -1.87 39.49 26.49
N VAL A 19 -2.79 38.50 26.39
CA VAL A 19 -4.20 38.47 26.88
C VAL A 19 -5.31 39.10 25.98
N PRO A 20 -6.59 38.59 25.95
CA PRO A 20 -7.18 37.31 26.42
C PRO A 20 -7.93 36.49 25.34
N ALA A 21 -8.32 35.28 25.74
CA ALA A 21 -9.29 34.41 25.08
C ALA A 21 -10.67 35.07 24.88
N VAL A 22 -11.27 34.86 23.71
CA VAL A 22 -12.70 35.10 23.45
C VAL A 22 -13.30 33.83 22.83
N SER A 23 -14.32 33.33 23.53
CA SER A 23 -15.25 32.29 23.10
C SER A 23 -16.03 32.71 21.85
N TYR A 24 -16.24 31.80 20.90
CA TYR A 24 -17.31 31.97 19.91
C TYR A 24 -18.38 30.91 20.06
N ALA A 25 -19.56 31.41 20.42
CA ALA A 25 -20.83 30.74 20.39
C ALA A 25 -21.40 30.70 18.96
N LYS A 26 -22.01 29.56 18.65
CA LYS A 26 -23.23 29.33 17.87
C LYS A 26 -23.73 30.45 16.92
N GLY A 27 -23.72 30.12 15.64
CA GLY A 27 -24.85 30.33 14.72
C GLY A 27 -24.87 31.63 13.95
N GLU A 28 -24.65 31.54 12.64
CA GLU A 28 -25.44 32.27 11.65
C GLU A 28 -25.32 31.59 10.28
N THR A 29 -26.48 31.30 9.71
CA THR A 29 -26.73 30.83 8.35
C THR A 29 -26.40 31.92 7.35
N VAL A 30 -25.63 31.60 6.30
CA VAL A 30 -25.50 32.47 5.13
C VAL A 30 -26.15 31.78 3.94
N GLU A 31 -27.30 32.34 3.53
CA GLU A 31 -27.91 32.12 2.22
C GLU A 31 -27.03 32.77 1.14
N TYR A 32 -26.78 32.04 0.05
CA TYR A 32 -26.52 32.67 -1.24
C TYR A 32 -27.47 32.05 -2.26
N ALA A 33 -28.38 32.88 -2.75
CA ALA A 33 -29.28 32.59 -3.85
C ALA A 33 -28.66 33.03 -5.18
N GLU A 34 -28.74 32.08 -6.12
CA GLU A 34 -29.09 32.22 -7.55
C GLU A 34 -28.11 32.71 -8.63
N ASN A 35 -28.17 31.89 -9.70
CA ASN A 35 -28.09 32.16 -11.13
C ASN A 35 -26.72 32.25 -11.80
N SER A 36 -26.38 31.17 -12.52
CA SER A 36 -25.88 31.23 -13.90
C SER A 36 -26.13 29.88 -14.60
N THR A 37 -27.13 29.86 -15.47
CA THR A 37 -27.35 28.86 -16.52
C THR A 37 -26.18 28.87 -17.51
N VAL A 38 -25.56 27.71 -17.77
CA VAL A 38 -24.83 27.45 -19.01
C VAL A 38 -25.17 26.05 -19.52
N VAL A 39 -25.47 26.03 -20.81
CA VAL A 39 -25.99 24.97 -21.69
C VAL A 39 -24.94 23.86 -21.92
N PRO A 40 -25.35 22.59 -22.13
CA PRO A 40 -24.41 21.49 -22.40
C PRO A 40 -23.87 21.55 -23.83
N ILE A 41 -22.58 21.27 -24.00
CA ILE A 41 -21.96 21.03 -25.31
C ILE A 41 -21.88 19.52 -25.50
N VAL A 42 -22.47 19.07 -26.61
CA VAL A 42 -22.38 17.72 -27.19
C VAL A 42 -21.37 17.77 -28.34
N GLU A 43 -20.88 16.59 -28.75
CA GLU A 43 -19.98 16.27 -29.89
C GLU A 43 -18.50 16.15 -29.47
N ASP A 44 -17.72 15.14 -29.89
CA ASP A 44 -17.92 14.12 -30.92
C ASP A 44 -16.96 12.92 -30.69
N GLU A 45 -17.20 11.87 -31.47
CA GLU A 45 -16.52 10.58 -31.53
C GLU A 45 -15.03 10.60 -31.92
N GLY A 46 -14.37 9.49 -31.56
CA GLY A 46 -13.35 8.84 -32.38
C GLY A 46 -11.90 9.27 -32.17
N TYR A 47 -11.08 8.37 -31.65
CA TYR A 47 -9.95 7.77 -32.38
C TYR A 47 -9.27 6.71 -31.52
N SER A 48 -9.31 5.47 -32.03
CA SER A 48 -8.48 4.34 -31.61
C SER A 48 -7.11 4.44 -32.26
N GLU A 49 -6.03 4.17 -31.54
CA GLU A 49 -4.95 3.27 -31.97
C GLU A 49 -4.00 2.95 -30.81
N SER A 50 -3.83 1.63 -30.61
CA SER A 50 -2.63 0.84 -30.28
C SER A 50 -1.33 1.60 -29.90
N GLU A 51 -0.54 1.22 -28.90
CA GLU A 51 0.24 -0.03 -28.83
C GLU A 51 0.91 -0.20 -27.43
N GLU A 52 0.95 -1.48 -27.01
CA GLU A 52 2.07 -2.18 -26.34
C GLU A 52 2.49 -1.96 -24.86
N ASN A 53 2.34 -3.08 -24.14
CA ASN A 53 3.34 -3.81 -23.34
C ASN A 53 3.32 -3.74 -21.79
N PHE A 54 2.87 -4.89 -21.25
CA PHE A 54 3.56 -5.75 -20.28
C PHE A 54 3.82 -5.18 -18.87
N PHE A 55 3.04 -5.65 -17.88
CA PHE A 55 3.57 -6.18 -16.61
C PHE A 55 2.56 -7.15 -15.99
N GLU A 56 3.04 -8.34 -15.66
CA GLU A 56 2.32 -9.47 -15.06
C GLU A 56 1.83 -9.14 -13.63
N ASP A 57 0.55 -9.38 -13.39
CA ASP A 57 -0.02 -9.54 -12.05
C ASP A 57 0.32 -10.94 -11.51
N LYS A 58 1.11 -11.02 -10.43
CA LYS A 58 1.17 -12.23 -9.59
C LYS A 58 0.33 -12.04 -8.34
N GLN A 59 -0.72 -12.85 -8.27
CA GLN A 59 -1.59 -13.03 -7.11
C GLN A 59 -0.82 -13.55 -5.91
N PHE A 60 -1.09 -12.97 -4.74
CA PHE A 60 -0.80 -13.54 -3.43
C PHE A 60 -1.84 -14.63 -3.11
N GLN A 61 -1.38 -15.84 -2.79
CA GLN A 61 -2.19 -16.85 -2.11
C GLN A 61 -1.87 -16.84 -0.61
N GLU A 62 -2.94 -16.73 0.19
CA GLU A 62 -2.98 -17.04 1.62
C GLU A 62 -2.75 -18.55 1.84
N ILE A 63 -1.96 -18.91 2.85
CA ILE A 63 -1.94 -20.27 3.40
C ILE A 63 -2.29 -20.18 4.90
N ASP A 64 -3.22 -21.06 5.23
CA ASP A 64 -4.03 -21.23 6.43
C ASP A 64 -3.23 -21.70 7.66
N ASP A 65 -3.75 -21.32 8.82
CA ASP A 65 -3.29 -21.68 10.16
C ASP A 65 -3.70 -23.13 10.50
N GLN A 66 -2.78 -23.92 11.09
CA GLN A 66 -3.15 -25.03 11.98
C GLN A 66 -2.23 -25.09 13.22
N GLU A 67 -2.90 -25.09 14.38
CA GLU A 67 -2.41 -25.16 15.77
C GLU A 67 -1.93 -26.58 16.20
N PRO A 68 -1.38 -26.76 17.44
CA PRO A 68 -0.24 -27.65 17.70
C PRO A 68 -0.53 -28.82 18.68
N ALA A 69 0.44 -29.74 18.78
CA ALA A 69 0.67 -30.71 19.87
C ALA A 69 2.14 -31.21 19.71
N GLU A 70 2.97 -31.58 20.68
CA GLU A 70 2.92 -31.82 22.13
C GLU A 70 4.39 -31.88 22.62
N LYS A 71 4.64 -31.64 23.93
CA LYS A 71 5.95 -31.86 24.59
C LYS A 71 6.23 -33.36 24.81
N PRO A 72 7.49 -33.75 25.09
CA PRO A 72 7.82 -34.07 26.49
C PRO A 72 9.15 -33.48 27.03
N LYS A 73 9.18 -33.33 28.37
CA LYS A 73 10.35 -33.17 29.26
C LYS A 73 11.14 -34.52 29.31
N ASP A 74 12.35 -34.69 29.81
CA ASP A 74 13.05 -34.13 30.98
C ASP A 74 14.51 -34.66 31.00
N GLN A 75 15.32 -34.15 31.95
CA GLN A 75 16.53 -34.74 32.57
C GLN A 75 17.88 -34.74 31.80
N THR A 76 19.06 -34.48 32.39
CA THR A 76 19.56 -33.87 33.65
C THR A 76 21.10 -33.82 33.55
N ASP A 77 21.70 -32.92 34.35
CA ASP A 77 23.03 -33.02 34.97
C ASP A 77 24.32 -32.73 34.16
N THR A 78 25.00 -31.61 34.47
CA THR A 78 26.29 -31.47 35.20
C THR A 78 27.52 -31.82 34.34
N ASP A 79 28.68 -31.17 34.34
CA ASP A 79 29.30 -30.25 35.28
C ASP A 79 30.50 -29.56 34.59
N GLU A 80 30.83 -28.39 35.13
CA GLU A 80 32.14 -27.75 35.33
C GLU A 80 33.37 -27.80 34.38
N SER A 81 34.03 -26.62 34.41
CA SER A 81 35.47 -26.31 34.32
C SER A 81 36.03 -25.97 32.94
N LYS A 82 36.34 -24.68 32.67
CA LYS A 82 37.58 -23.94 33.00
C LYS A 82 38.83 -24.55 32.34
N SER A 83 39.44 -23.81 31.42
CA SER A 83 40.68 -23.07 31.69
C SER A 83 41.25 -22.41 30.43
N GLU A 84 41.72 -21.19 30.61
CA GLU A 84 42.48 -20.39 29.64
C GLU A 84 43.88 -20.96 29.36
N SER A 85 44.47 -20.45 28.28
CA SER A 85 45.80 -19.83 28.25
C SER A 85 46.87 -20.48 27.33
N VAL A 86 47.34 -19.63 26.40
CA VAL A 86 48.75 -19.25 26.17
C VAL A 86 49.63 -20.08 25.21
N ILE A 87 49.98 -19.39 24.10
CA ILE A 87 51.31 -19.13 23.50
C ILE A 87 52.33 -20.30 23.46
N SER A 88 52.78 -20.68 22.26
CA SER A 88 54.15 -20.38 21.75
C SER A 88 54.50 -21.21 20.50
N SER A 89 55.07 -20.54 19.50
CA SER A 89 55.86 -21.15 18.41
C SER A 89 57.03 -22.00 18.94
N PRO A 90 57.62 -22.86 18.10
CA PRO A 90 58.94 -22.49 17.57
C PRO A 90 59.21 -22.84 16.10
N GLU A 91 60.29 -22.23 15.61
CA GLU A 91 60.97 -22.30 14.31
C GLU A 91 61.63 -23.65 13.94
N LYS A 92 61.85 -23.81 12.61
CA LYS A 92 62.99 -24.42 11.87
C LYS A 92 63.37 -25.89 12.15
N THR A 93 63.86 -26.71 11.21
CA THR A 93 64.68 -26.53 9.99
C THR A 93 64.68 -27.85 9.20
N GLU A 94 65.01 -27.77 7.90
CA GLU A 94 65.64 -28.82 7.03
C GLU A 94 64.85 -30.16 6.86
N GLU A 95 64.67 -30.75 5.68
CA GLU A 95 65.66 -31.11 4.67
C GLU A 95 64.95 -31.72 3.43
N SER A 96 65.61 -31.62 2.27
CA SER A 96 65.51 -32.43 1.05
C SER A 96 64.27 -33.33 0.78
N ARG A 97 63.67 -33.18 -0.41
CA ARG A 97 64.06 -33.94 -1.63
C ARG A 97 62.93 -33.88 -2.67
N VAL A 98 63.37 -33.60 -3.88
CA VAL A 98 62.63 -33.52 -5.13
C VAL A 98 62.09 -34.90 -5.53
N GLU A 99 60.83 -34.97 -5.93
CA GLU A 99 60.39 -35.78 -7.07
C GLU A 99 59.29 -35.02 -7.82
N LYS A 100 59.56 -34.77 -9.11
CA LYS A 100 58.69 -34.08 -10.07
C LYS A 100 57.82 -35.12 -10.82
N PRO A 101 56.75 -34.65 -11.48
CA PRO A 101 55.54 -35.44 -11.77
C PRO A 101 55.58 -36.17 -13.11
N ASN A 102 54.71 -37.17 -13.24
CA ASN A 102 54.42 -37.85 -14.49
C ASN A 102 53.28 -37.09 -15.22
N VAL A 103 53.58 -36.54 -16.40
CA VAL A 103 52.60 -35.96 -17.34
C VAL A 103 52.51 -36.89 -18.54
N GLN A 104 51.30 -37.35 -18.84
CA GLN A 104 50.96 -37.96 -20.13
C GLN A 104 50.86 -36.86 -21.20
N GLN A 105 51.57 -37.03 -22.32
CA GLN A 105 51.21 -36.40 -23.59
C GLN A 105 51.19 -37.45 -24.70
N ASN A 106 50.14 -37.33 -25.53
CA ASN A 106 49.91 -38.07 -26.75
C ASN A 106 50.94 -37.72 -27.82
N GLU A 107 51.43 -38.76 -28.50
CA GLU A 107 52.20 -38.67 -29.74
C GLU A 107 51.27 -38.56 -30.96
N ASN A 108 51.71 -37.81 -31.96
CA ASN A 108 51.38 -38.10 -33.36
C ASN A 108 52.52 -37.62 -34.27
N GLN A 109 53.13 -38.60 -34.97
CA GLN A 109 53.70 -38.56 -36.32
C GLN A 109 54.76 -37.49 -36.68
N SER A 110 55.82 -37.74 -37.46
CA SER A 110 56.27 -38.90 -38.23
C SER A 110 57.66 -38.62 -38.80
N ASN A 111 58.44 -39.69 -39.01
CA ASN A 111 59.32 -39.95 -40.17
C ASN A 111 60.56 -39.07 -40.44
N ASP A 112 61.73 -39.64 -40.15
CA ASP A 112 62.55 -40.40 -41.12
C ASP A 112 64.03 -39.96 -41.26
N SER A 113 64.85 -41.00 -41.37
CA SER A 113 66.17 -41.11 -42.00
C SER A 113 67.41 -40.64 -41.23
N THR A 114 67.95 -41.62 -40.48
CA THR A 114 69.33 -42.14 -40.50
C THR A 114 70.40 -41.38 -41.28
N LEU A 115 71.60 -41.22 -40.68
CA LEU A 115 72.85 -41.85 -41.16
C LEU A 115 73.97 -41.78 -40.09
N VAL A 116 74.38 -42.98 -39.68
CA VAL A 116 75.70 -43.51 -39.28
C VAL A 116 76.86 -42.52 -39.07
N ASP A 117 77.57 -42.66 -37.94
CA ASP A 117 79.04 -42.60 -37.96
C ASP A 117 79.71 -43.57 -36.97
N ASN A 118 80.81 -44.13 -37.46
CA ASN A 118 81.63 -45.20 -36.91
C ASN A 118 82.72 -44.69 -35.95
N ASN A 119 83.11 -45.61 -35.06
CA ASN A 119 84.46 -45.87 -34.53
C ASN A 119 85.33 -44.71 -34.03
N GLY A 120 85.65 -44.81 -32.75
CA GLY A 120 86.81 -44.16 -32.18
C GLY A 120 88.14 -44.87 -32.44
N ILE A 121 89.08 -44.47 -31.59
CA ILE A 121 90.32 -45.11 -31.15
C ILE A 121 91.63 -44.45 -31.67
N THR A 122 92.21 -43.73 -30.71
CA THR A 122 93.63 -43.59 -30.30
C THR A 122 94.63 -42.78 -31.12
N GLY A 123 95.15 -41.74 -30.43
CA GLY A 123 96.53 -41.71 -29.97
C GLY A 123 97.51 -40.91 -30.82
N THR A 124 98.03 -39.80 -30.27
CA THR A 124 99.47 -39.40 -30.23
C THR A 124 99.60 -37.94 -29.81
N GLU A 125 100.59 -37.64 -28.95
CA GLU A 125 101.04 -36.27 -28.66
C GLU A 125 101.81 -35.72 -29.87
N GLU A 126 101.24 -34.72 -30.53
CA GLU A 126 101.96 -33.80 -31.40
C GLU A 126 101.65 -32.36 -30.97
N ASN A 127 102.71 -31.56 -30.79
CA ASN A 127 102.65 -30.12 -30.60
C ASN A 127 102.18 -29.45 -31.89
N ASP A 128 100.87 -29.47 -32.13
CA ASP A 128 100.23 -28.53 -33.03
C ASP A 128 99.85 -27.30 -32.20
N THR A 129 100.50 -26.17 -32.46
CA THR A 129 99.97 -24.86 -32.08
C THR A 129 98.71 -24.62 -32.90
N VAL A 130 97.60 -25.24 -32.48
CA VAL A 130 96.27 -24.86 -32.92
C VAL A 130 96.08 -23.44 -32.41
N THR A 131 96.20 -22.46 -33.31
CA THR A 131 95.76 -21.09 -33.04
C THR A 131 94.27 -21.16 -32.69
N LYS A 132 93.96 -21.11 -31.40
CA LYS A 132 92.59 -20.97 -30.91
C LYS A 132 92.07 -19.65 -31.45
N THR A 133 90.92 -19.68 -32.13
CA THR A 133 90.23 -18.49 -32.65
C THR A 133 88.76 -18.58 -32.31
N GLY A 134 88.11 -17.46 -32.00
CA GLY A 134 86.72 -17.41 -31.56
C GLY A 134 86.56 -17.59 -30.05
N PHE A 135 85.32 -17.81 -29.61
CA PHE A 135 85.02 -18.09 -28.22
C PHE A 135 85.41 -19.51 -27.83
N ILE A 136 86.05 -19.66 -26.68
CA ILE A 136 86.48 -20.93 -26.10
C ILE A 136 85.99 -20.97 -24.66
N VAL A 137 85.28 -22.04 -24.31
CA VAL A 137 84.84 -22.33 -22.94
C VAL A 137 85.77 -23.36 -22.33
N ASP A 138 86.31 -23.07 -21.15
CA ASP A 138 87.09 -24.01 -20.33
C ASP A 138 86.62 -23.99 -18.87
N GLU A 139 87.23 -24.82 -18.02
CA GLU A 139 86.87 -24.95 -16.60
C GLU A 139 87.03 -23.64 -15.80
N SER A 140 87.79 -22.67 -16.32
CA SER A 140 88.01 -21.37 -15.68
C SER A 140 87.07 -20.27 -16.23
N GLY A 141 86.33 -20.54 -17.30
CA GLY A 141 85.34 -19.62 -17.87
C GLY A 141 85.42 -19.49 -19.39
N ILE A 142 84.90 -18.38 -19.91
CA ILE A 142 84.79 -18.13 -21.36
C ILE A 142 85.85 -17.11 -21.78
N ARG A 143 86.61 -17.39 -22.85
CA ARG A 143 87.57 -16.45 -23.44
C ARG A 143 87.29 -16.25 -24.92
N TYR A 144 87.70 -15.12 -25.48
CA TYR A 144 87.69 -14.90 -26.93
C TYR A 144 89.12 -14.72 -27.46
N TYR A 145 89.47 -15.51 -28.47
CA TYR A 145 90.73 -15.38 -29.19
C TYR A 145 90.50 -14.74 -30.56
N THR A 146 91.21 -13.67 -30.87
CA THR A 146 91.12 -12.99 -32.16
C THR A 146 91.64 -13.89 -33.29
N ASN A 147 91.40 -13.51 -34.56
CA ASN A 147 91.91 -14.24 -35.72
C ASN A 147 93.45 -14.38 -35.74
N ASN A 148 94.17 -13.55 -34.96
CA ASN A 148 95.62 -13.60 -34.80
C ASN A 148 96.07 -14.36 -33.53
N GLY A 149 95.15 -15.03 -32.83
CA GLY A 149 95.42 -15.84 -31.63
C GLY A 149 95.61 -15.05 -30.32
N GLN A 150 95.34 -13.74 -30.30
CA GLN A 150 95.43 -12.91 -29.09
C GLN A 150 94.15 -13.02 -28.25
N VAL A 151 94.28 -13.04 -26.92
CA VAL A 151 93.12 -13.04 -26.01
C VAL A 151 92.54 -11.63 -25.86
N ALA A 152 91.21 -11.50 -25.94
CA ALA A 152 90.51 -10.25 -25.66
C ALA A 152 90.55 -9.94 -24.15
N VAL A 153 90.85 -8.68 -23.80
CA VAL A 153 90.86 -8.16 -22.42
C VAL A 153 90.10 -6.83 -22.37
N GLY A 154 89.39 -6.56 -21.29
CA GLY A 154 88.56 -5.36 -21.16
C GLY A 154 87.34 -5.37 -22.09
N GLU A 155 86.89 -4.18 -22.49
CA GLU A 155 85.79 -4.00 -23.44
C GLU A 155 86.22 -4.34 -24.86
N TYR A 156 85.58 -5.34 -25.45
CA TYR A 156 85.93 -5.85 -26.77
C TYR A 156 84.68 -6.09 -27.61
N ASN A 157 84.62 -5.48 -28.81
CA ASN A 157 83.49 -5.64 -29.71
C ASN A 157 83.72 -6.83 -30.66
N ILE A 158 82.79 -7.78 -30.65
CA ILE A 158 82.84 -9.00 -31.46
C ILE A 158 81.57 -9.04 -32.30
N ASN A 159 81.72 -8.89 -33.61
CA ASN A 159 80.60 -8.89 -34.58
C ASN A 159 79.46 -7.92 -34.20
N GLY A 160 79.81 -6.73 -33.71
CA GLY A 160 78.85 -5.69 -33.33
C GLY A 160 78.38 -5.77 -31.87
N ARG A 161 78.76 -6.80 -31.11
CA ARG A 161 78.36 -6.98 -29.70
C ARG A 161 79.51 -6.67 -28.76
N LEU A 162 79.25 -5.89 -27.70
CA LEU A 162 80.24 -5.57 -26.68
C LEU A 162 80.33 -6.70 -25.65
N TYR A 163 81.54 -7.21 -25.40
CA TYR A 163 81.85 -8.16 -24.33
C TYR A 163 82.89 -7.56 -23.39
N ILE A 164 82.75 -7.81 -22.09
CA ILE A 164 83.67 -7.28 -21.07
C ILE A 164 84.46 -8.43 -20.45
N PHE A 165 85.74 -8.50 -20.78
CA PHE A 165 86.68 -9.49 -20.26
C PHE A 165 87.49 -8.90 -19.10
N ASP A 166 87.87 -9.74 -18.14
CA ASP A 166 88.79 -9.36 -17.07
C ASP A 166 90.24 -9.20 -17.59
N GLN A 167 91.17 -8.87 -16.68
CA GLN A 167 92.58 -8.66 -17.01
C GLN A 167 93.28 -9.95 -17.48
N ASN A 168 92.73 -11.12 -17.15
CA ASN A 168 93.24 -12.43 -17.54
C ASN A 168 92.57 -12.95 -18.83
N GLY A 169 91.63 -12.19 -19.38
CA GLY A 169 90.93 -12.46 -20.64
C GLY A 169 89.67 -13.31 -20.51
N TYR A 170 89.17 -13.54 -19.29
CA TYR A 170 87.92 -14.27 -19.04
C TYR A 170 86.71 -13.34 -19.05
N LEU A 171 85.62 -13.76 -19.69
CA LEU A 171 84.38 -13.01 -19.80
C LEU A 171 83.77 -12.81 -18.42
N LYS A 172 83.45 -11.57 -18.08
CA LYS A 172 82.76 -11.26 -16.82
C LYS A 172 81.28 -11.55 -16.96
N LEU A 173 80.80 -12.61 -16.31
CA LEU A 173 79.40 -13.02 -16.33
C LEU A 173 78.51 -12.16 -15.43
N GLY A 174 77.20 -12.19 -15.68
CA GLY A 174 76.20 -11.42 -14.93
C GLY A 174 76.13 -9.95 -15.34
N LEU A 175 75.61 -9.09 -14.45
CA LEU A 175 75.42 -7.66 -14.70
C LEU A 175 76.78 -6.94 -14.71
N GLN A 176 77.18 -6.41 -15.86
CA GLN A 176 78.42 -5.67 -16.06
C GLN A 176 78.13 -4.26 -16.56
N ARG A 177 78.98 -3.30 -16.19
CA ARG A 177 78.85 -1.91 -16.62
C ARG A 177 80.03 -1.54 -17.51
N SER A 178 79.74 -0.99 -18.69
CA SER A 178 80.74 -0.47 -19.61
C SER A 178 81.29 0.88 -19.11
N SER A 179 82.40 1.29 -19.71
CA SER A 179 83.06 2.57 -19.53
C SER A 179 82.18 3.75 -19.96
N GLY A 180 81.31 3.51 -20.95
CA GLY A 180 80.25 4.44 -21.39
C GLY A 180 79.08 4.57 -20.40
N GLY A 181 79.03 3.70 -19.38
CA GLY A 181 78.03 3.74 -18.32
C GLY A 181 76.80 2.84 -18.56
N GLU A 182 76.71 2.21 -19.73
CA GLU A 182 75.68 1.23 -20.10
C GLU A 182 75.88 -0.08 -19.31
N SER A 183 74.81 -0.80 -19.02
CA SER A 183 74.89 -2.09 -18.31
C SER A 183 74.42 -3.22 -19.20
N TYR A 184 75.14 -4.34 -19.19
CA TYR A 184 74.90 -5.54 -19.99
C TYR A 184 74.78 -6.76 -19.07
N PHE A 185 74.09 -7.82 -19.52
CA PHE A 185 74.03 -9.08 -18.77
C PHE A 185 74.58 -10.24 -19.58
N TYR A 186 75.73 -10.75 -19.17
CA TYR A 186 76.41 -11.86 -19.84
C TYR A 186 76.04 -13.21 -19.21
N ILE A 187 75.85 -14.22 -20.05
CA ILE A 187 75.44 -15.59 -19.70
C ILE A 187 76.47 -16.61 -20.18
N GLU A 188 76.39 -17.85 -19.68
CA GLU A 188 77.33 -18.94 -20.04
C GLU A 188 76.96 -19.69 -21.33
N GLU A 189 75.82 -19.34 -21.94
CA GLU A 189 75.29 -19.99 -23.14
C GLU A 189 75.46 -19.09 -24.36
N GLU A 190 75.81 -19.65 -25.52
CA GLU A 190 75.91 -18.88 -26.76
C GLU A 190 74.52 -18.45 -27.28
N PRO A 191 74.29 -17.16 -27.60
CA PRO A 191 75.25 -16.06 -27.51
C PRO A 191 75.47 -15.58 -26.06
N TYR A 192 76.74 -15.42 -25.63
CA TYR A 192 77.10 -15.09 -24.23
C TYR A 192 76.60 -13.73 -23.70
N LEU A 193 75.85 -12.98 -24.51
CA LEU A 193 75.16 -11.75 -24.13
C LEU A 193 73.65 -11.97 -24.25
N LEU A 194 72.93 -11.63 -23.18
CA LEU A 194 71.48 -11.75 -23.16
C LEU A 194 70.84 -10.60 -23.96
N LEU A 195 70.10 -10.93 -25.02
CA LEU A 195 69.39 -9.97 -25.86
C LEU A 195 67.88 -10.05 -25.64
N ALA A 196 67.20 -8.92 -25.81
CA ALA A 196 65.74 -8.76 -25.89
C ALA A 196 64.94 -9.64 -24.92
N SER A 197 65.29 -9.63 -23.63
CA SER A 197 64.66 -10.53 -22.67
C SER A 197 64.62 -10.01 -21.24
N SER A 198 63.62 -10.52 -20.51
CA SER A 198 63.44 -10.24 -19.09
C SER A 198 64.20 -11.28 -18.27
N LYS A 199 65.03 -10.83 -17.32
CA LYS A 199 65.80 -11.70 -16.42
C LYS A 199 65.53 -11.35 -14.97
N LYS A 200 65.25 -12.37 -14.16
CA LYS A 200 65.22 -12.24 -12.70
C LYS A 200 66.64 -12.35 -12.15
N ILE A 201 67.06 -11.34 -11.38
CA ILE A 201 68.37 -11.29 -10.71
C ILE A 201 68.10 -10.94 -9.25
N GLY A 202 68.43 -11.86 -8.34
CA GLY A 202 67.92 -11.80 -6.97
C GLY A 202 66.39 -11.82 -6.95
N ASP A 203 65.78 -10.85 -6.27
CA ASP A 203 64.32 -10.70 -6.20
C ASP A 203 63.71 -9.80 -7.27
N ASN A 204 64.54 -9.10 -8.03
CA ASN A 204 64.11 -8.09 -9.00
C ASN A 204 64.13 -8.63 -10.43
N TRP A 205 63.24 -8.09 -11.25
CA TRP A 205 63.21 -8.33 -12.69
C TRP A 205 63.82 -7.14 -13.42
N TYR A 206 64.62 -7.45 -14.43
CA TYR A 206 65.30 -6.49 -15.31
C TYR A 206 64.98 -6.85 -16.76
N TYR A 207 65.04 -5.86 -17.64
CA TYR A 207 64.90 -6.08 -19.09
C TYR A 207 66.14 -5.59 -19.82
N PHE A 208 66.63 -6.40 -20.77
CA PHE A 208 67.72 -6.05 -21.67
C PHE A 208 67.17 -5.94 -23.08
N ASP A 209 67.48 -4.85 -23.78
CA ASP A 209 66.99 -4.57 -25.13
C ASP A 209 67.66 -5.42 -26.22
N GLU A 210 67.37 -5.13 -27.49
CA GLU A 210 67.87 -5.91 -28.64
C GLU A 210 69.40 -5.85 -28.78
N GLU A 211 70.02 -4.82 -28.22
CA GLU A 211 71.46 -4.61 -28.11
C GLU A 211 72.07 -5.22 -26.83
N GLY A 212 71.23 -5.74 -25.93
CA GLY A 212 71.62 -6.33 -24.65
C GLY A 212 71.89 -5.30 -23.55
N ILE A 213 71.48 -4.05 -23.76
CA ILE A 213 71.63 -2.94 -22.81
C ILE A 213 70.47 -2.97 -21.82
N LEU A 214 70.77 -2.72 -20.55
CA LEU A 214 69.79 -2.64 -19.47
C LEU A 214 68.84 -1.47 -19.70
N PHE A 215 67.55 -1.77 -19.81
CA PHE A 215 66.49 -0.79 -19.96
C PHE A 215 66.16 -0.14 -18.62
N THR A 216 66.14 1.20 -18.57
CA THR A 216 65.92 1.99 -17.34
C THR A 216 65.03 3.21 -17.61
N ASN A 217 64.38 3.74 -16.57
CA ASN A 217 63.55 4.95 -16.60
C ASN A 217 62.49 4.99 -17.73
N GLY A 218 61.88 3.85 -18.04
CA GLY A 218 61.16 3.67 -19.29
C GLY A 218 59.88 2.87 -19.17
N TRP A 219 58.91 3.24 -20.00
CA TRP A 219 57.73 2.45 -20.26
C TRP A 219 58.01 1.43 -21.35
N ARG A 220 57.53 0.20 -21.16
CA ARG A 220 57.64 -0.87 -22.15
C ARG A 220 56.29 -1.57 -22.29
N THR A 221 55.87 -1.81 -23.52
CA THR A 221 54.63 -2.52 -23.82
C THR A 221 54.94 -3.78 -24.62
N ASP A 222 54.56 -4.93 -24.06
CA ASP A 222 54.67 -6.24 -24.70
C ASP A 222 53.26 -6.80 -24.89
N GLY A 223 52.74 -6.72 -26.12
CA GLY A 223 51.36 -7.08 -26.41
C GLY A 223 50.36 -6.15 -25.72
N ASP A 224 49.51 -6.70 -24.85
CA ASP A 224 48.49 -5.98 -24.06
C ASP A 224 48.99 -5.53 -22.69
N LYS A 225 50.25 -5.81 -22.35
CA LYS A 225 50.83 -5.52 -21.04
C LYS A 225 51.83 -4.39 -21.11
N THR A 226 51.67 -3.43 -20.22
CA THR A 226 52.58 -2.29 -20.07
C THR A 226 53.30 -2.38 -18.72
N TYR A 227 54.60 -2.13 -18.74
CA TYR A 227 55.51 -2.20 -17.60
C TYR A 227 56.27 -0.88 -17.48
N TYR A 228 56.80 -0.62 -16.28
CA TYR A 228 57.72 0.49 -16.05
C TYR A 228 59.00 -0.02 -15.36
N TYR A 229 60.15 0.38 -15.89
CA TYR A 229 61.45 0.06 -15.32
C TYR A 229 62.05 1.32 -14.70
N ASN A 230 62.47 1.20 -13.43
CA ASN A 230 63.01 2.29 -12.63
C ASN A 230 64.39 2.74 -13.11
N ALA A 231 64.94 3.78 -12.46
CA ALA A 231 66.26 4.32 -12.77
C ALA A 231 67.40 3.31 -12.59
N ASP A 232 67.24 2.34 -11.70
CA ASP A 232 68.18 1.25 -11.45
C ASP A 232 67.91 0.00 -12.32
N GLY A 233 66.93 0.08 -13.24
CA GLY A 233 66.52 -1.00 -14.14
C GLY A 233 65.60 -2.04 -13.50
N THR A 234 65.16 -1.86 -12.25
CA THR A 234 64.22 -2.77 -11.61
C THR A 234 62.80 -2.57 -12.14
N LEU A 235 62.05 -3.67 -12.31
CA LEU A 235 60.64 -3.66 -12.69
C LEU A 235 59.76 -3.09 -11.55
N GLN A 236 58.98 -2.06 -11.85
CA GLN A 236 58.10 -1.39 -10.89
C GLN A 236 56.88 -2.25 -10.51
N ARG A 237 56.49 -2.19 -9.23
CA ARG A 237 55.30 -2.85 -8.66
C ARG A 237 54.59 -1.94 -7.66
N GLY A 238 53.31 -2.19 -7.42
CA GLY A 238 52.48 -1.43 -6.49
C GLY A 238 52.13 -0.02 -6.97
N PHE A 239 51.62 0.80 -6.05
CA PHE A 239 51.32 2.21 -6.29
C PHE A 239 52.60 3.01 -6.49
N THR A 240 52.65 3.81 -7.54
CA THR A 240 53.80 4.67 -7.85
C THR A 240 53.35 5.98 -8.46
N VAL A 241 54.04 7.06 -8.12
CA VAL A 241 53.80 8.40 -8.70
C VAL A 241 54.88 8.70 -9.73
N LEU A 242 54.47 8.93 -10.98
CA LEU A 242 55.36 9.30 -12.08
C LEU A 242 54.85 10.61 -12.69
N ASN A 243 55.72 11.62 -12.74
CA ASN A 243 55.39 12.95 -13.30
C ASN A 243 54.10 13.57 -12.73
N GLY A 244 53.81 13.35 -11.45
CA GLY A 244 52.62 13.85 -10.76
C GLY A 244 51.36 13.00 -10.90
N ASN A 245 51.38 11.94 -11.71
CA ASN A 245 50.27 11.00 -11.88
C ASN A 245 50.50 9.74 -11.05
N THR A 246 49.43 9.19 -10.47
CA THR A 246 49.50 7.93 -9.72
C THR A 246 49.14 6.75 -10.61
N TYR A 247 49.97 5.72 -10.60
CA TYR A 247 49.81 4.46 -11.33
C TYR A 247 49.81 3.29 -10.35
N TYR A 248 49.32 2.14 -10.79
CA TYR A 248 49.48 0.88 -10.05
C TYR A 248 49.98 -0.22 -10.98
N PHE A 249 51.04 -0.90 -10.56
CA PHE A 249 51.57 -2.08 -11.24
C PHE A 249 51.28 -3.32 -10.38
N ASP A 250 50.71 -4.36 -10.98
CA ASP A 250 50.36 -5.58 -10.24
C ASP A 250 51.61 -6.35 -9.77
N GLY A 251 51.41 -7.47 -9.06
CA GLY A 251 52.53 -8.28 -8.55
C GLY A 251 53.45 -8.86 -9.63
N THR A 252 53.00 -8.89 -10.89
CA THR A 252 53.81 -9.27 -12.06
C THR A 252 54.44 -8.08 -12.78
N GLY A 253 54.08 -6.86 -12.38
CA GLY A 253 54.57 -5.60 -12.95
C GLY A 253 53.69 -5.03 -14.06
N ASN A 254 52.52 -5.61 -14.36
CA ASN A 254 51.64 -5.07 -15.39
C ASN A 254 50.89 -3.85 -14.86
N LEU A 255 50.76 -2.83 -15.70
CA LEU A 255 49.99 -1.63 -15.43
C LEU A 255 48.49 -1.94 -15.28
N ALA A 256 47.88 -1.41 -14.22
CA ALA A 256 46.44 -1.46 -14.02
C ALA A 256 45.70 -0.47 -14.94
N ILE A 257 44.69 -1.00 -15.64
CA ILE A 257 43.74 -0.23 -16.46
C ILE A 257 42.31 -0.60 -16.03
N GLY A 258 41.42 0.38 -16.02
CA GLY A 258 40.02 0.25 -15.64
C GLY A 258 39.79 0.07 -14.14
N SER A 259 38.65 -0.53 -13.78
CA SER A 259 38.30 -0.78 -12.37
C SER A 259 39.12 -1.94 -11.79
N LYS A 260 39.87 -1.68 -10.71
CA LYS A 260 40.68 -2.69 -10.02
C LYS A 260 40.42 -2.72 -8.52
N LYS A 261 40.35 -3.93 -7.97
CA LYS A 261 40.25 -4.15 -6.53
C LYS A 261 41.65 -4.44 -5.97
N ILE A 262 42.15 -3.56 -5.11
CA ILE A 262 43.48 -3.60 -4.52
C ILE A 262 43.32 -3.43 -3.01
N ASP A 263 43.86 -4.36 -2.21
CA ASP A 263 43.73 -4.37 -0.74
C ASP A 263 42.30 -4.17 -0.24
N ASN A 264 41.37 -4.87 -0.89
CA ASN A 264 39.92 -4.81 -0.65
C ASN A 264 39.24 -3.47 -0.93
N LYS A 265 39.95 -2.50 -1.53
CA LYS A 265 39.42 -1.22 -1.99
C LYS A 265 39.34 -1.20 -3.51
N TRP A 266 38.40 -0.43 -4.06
CA TRP A 266 38.22 -0.29 -5.50
C TRP A 266 38.80 1.04 -5.97
N TYR A 267 39.58 0.99 -7.05
CA TYR A 267 40.19 2.12 -7.73
C TYR A 267 39.82 2.06 -9.20
N TYR A 268 39.93 3.19 -9.88
CA TYR A 268 39.80 3.25 -11.33
C TYR A 268 41.05 3.85 -11.94
N PHE A 269 41.59 3.22 -12.98
CA PHE A 269 42.70 3.70 -13.78
C PHE A 269 42.22 3.95 -15.21
N ASP A 270 42.55 5.09 -15.80
CA ASP A 270 42.19 5.40 -17.18
C ASP A 270 42.96 4.55 -18.20
N ASP A 271 42.71 4.77 -19.50
CA ASP A 271 43.34 4.00 -20.57
C ASP A 271 44.86 4.21 -20.65
N ASN A 272 45.40 5.24 -19.97
CA ASN A 272 46.82 5.48 -19.81
C ASN A 272 47.36 4.97 -18.47
N GLY A 273 46.52 4.35 -17.64
CA GLY A 273 46.85 3.84 -16.31
C GLY A 273 46.92 4.90 -15.22
N VAL A 274 46.47 6.13 -15.49
CA VAL A 274 46.42 7.18 -14.47
C VAL A 274 45.21 6.94 -13.56
N MET A 275 45.45 6.90 -12.26
CA MET A 275 44.42 6.72 -11.26
C MET A 275 43.47 7.91 -11.24
N PHE A 276 42.16 7.65 -11.30
CA PHE A 276 41.12 8.64 -11.08
C PHE A 276 40.88 8.82 -9.58
N SER A 277 40.83 10.07 -9.11
CA SER A 277 40.63 10.42 -7.70
C SER A 277 39.89 11.76 -7.57
N ASP A 278 39.32 11.99 -6.39
CA ASP A 278 38.61 13.22 -6.00
C ASP A 278 37.56 13.70 -7.01
N GLY A 279 36.55 12.89 -7.29
CA GLY A 279 35.51 13.36 -8.19
C GLY A 279 34.51 12.36 -8.70
N TRP A 280 33.67 12.88 -9.59
CA TRP A 280 32.58 12.17 -10.25
C TRP A 280 33.07 11.47 -11.50
N ARG A 281 32.67 10.22 -11.66
CA ARG A 281 32.91 9.43 -12.87
C ARG A 281 31.60 8.86 -13.38
N THR A 282 31.33 9.02 -14.67
CA THR A 282 30.13 8.44 -15.30
C THR A 282 30.55 7.48 -16.40
N ASP A 283 30.14 6.22 -16.27
CA ASP A 283 30.34 5.16 -17.26
C ASP A 283 28.97 4.69 -17.75
N GLY A 284 28.59 5.11 -18.97
CA GLY A 284 27.25 4.89 -19.50
C GLY A 284 26.18 5.60 -18.66
N ASN A 285 25.27 4.83 -18.05
CA ASN A 285 24.21 5.35 -17.17
C ASN A 285 24.54 5.24 -15.67
N LYS A 286 25.77 4.85 -15.32
CA LYS A 286 26.20 4.67 -13.93
C LYS A 286 27.15 5.78 -13.55
N THR A 287 26.86 6.43 -12.43
CA THR A 287 27.71 7.48 -11.87
C THR A 287 28.30 7.01 -10.55
N TYR A 288 29.59 7.27 -10.36
CA TYR A 288 30.39 6.88 -9.21
C TYR A 288 31.07 8.12 -8.64
N TYR A 289 31.52 8.02 -7.39
CA TYR A 289 32.35 9.04 -6.77
C TYR A 289 33.61 8.39 -6.18
N TYR A 290 34.77 8.96 -6.49
CA TYR A 290 36.06 8.52 -5.98
C TYR A 290 36.58 9.56 -4.98
N ASN A 291 37.08 9.08 -3.84
CA ASN A 291 37.71 9.90 -2.82
C ASN A 291 39.06 10.46 -3.29
N GLU A 292 39.59 11.39 -2.52
CA GLU A 292 40.93 11.98 -2.74
C GLU A 292 42.05 10.92 -2.78
N ASP A 293 41.92 9.84 -2.01
CA ASP A 293 42.86 8.71 -2.02
C ASP A 293 42.64 7.74 -3.20
N GLY A 294 41.74 8.07 -4.15
CA GLY A 294 41.41 7.27 -5.32
C GLY A 294 40.44 6.12 -5.05
N THR A 295 39.93 5.98 -3.82
CA THR A 295 39.04 4.86 -3.47
C THR A 295 37.58 5.14 -3.85
N LEU A 296 36.88 4.14 -4.35
CA LEU A 296 35.45 4.22 -4.68
C LEU A 296 34.59 4.42 -3.41
N TYR A 297 33.85 5.53 -3.35
CA TYR A 297 32.96 5.88 -2.25
C TYR A 297 31.65 5.08 -2.27
N ARG A 298 31.10 4.83 -1.08
CA ARG A 298 29.83 4.12 -0.85
C ARG A 298 29.06 4.78 0.29
N GLY A 299 27.74 4.68 0.27
CA GLY A 299 26.84 5.24 1.28
C GLY A 299 26.45 6.69 1.02
N PHE A 300 25.93 7.36 2.05
CA PHE A 300 25.52 8.76 1.98
C PHE A 300 26.74 9.69 1.89
N LYS A 301 26.68 10.69 1.01
CA LYS A 301 27.69 11.73 0.87
C LYS A 301 27.04 13.09 0.76
N GLU A 302 27.45 14.02 1.61
CA GLU A 302 27.05 15.42 1.51
C GLU A 302 28.16 16.23 0.82
N MET A 303 27.79 17.03 -0.18
CA MET A 303 28.67 17.93 -0.91
C MET A 303 27.88 19.20 -1.23
N ASP A 304 28.41 20.37 -0.84
CA ASP A 304 27.79 21.68 -1.11
C ASP A 304 26.31 21.77 -0.69
N GLY A 305 25.96 21.18 0.46
CA GLY A 305 24.59 21.16 0.97
C GLY A 305 23.62 20.24 0.20
N LYS A 306 24.14 19.39 -0.69
CA LYS A 306 23.40 18.35 -1.41
C LYS A 306 23.82 16.98 -0.93
N THR A 307 22.84 16.12 -0.68
CA THR A 307 23.09 14.75 -0.23
C THR A 307 22.89 13.77 -1.38
N TYR A 308 23.83 12.85 -1.54
CA TYR A 308 23.84 11.79 -2.52
C TYR A 308 23.94 10.45 -1.80
N TYR A 309 23.58 9.36 -2.49
CA TYR A 309 23.79 8.01 -1.98
C TYR A 309 24.42 7.14 -3.05
N PHE A 310 25.45 6.39 -2.69
CA PHE A 310 26.11 5.41 -3.55
C PHE A 310 25.87 4.02 -2.98
N ASP A 311 25.35 3.10 -3.79
CA ASP A 311 25.01 1.76 -3.33
C ASP A 311 26.25 0.90 -3.02
N SER A 312 26.05 -0.37 -2.67
CA SER A 312 27.14 -1.30 -2.38
C SER A 312 28.09 -1.54 -3.56
N SER A 313 27.62 -1.29 -4.79
CA SER A 313 28.44 -1.32 -6.01
C SER A 313 29.09 0.04 -6.32
N GLY A 314 28.84 1.07 -5.50
CA GLY A 314 29.31 2.43 -5.67
C GLY A 314 28.51 3.24 -6.70
N ILE A 315 27.36 2.74 -7.15
CA ILE A 315 26.52 3.41 -8.14
C ILE A 315 25.64 4.44 -7.43
N MET A 316 25.63 5.66 -7.94
CA MET A 316 24.79 6.75 -7.44
C MET A 316 23.30 6.43 -7.60
N ALA A 317 22.54 6.61 -6.53
CA ALA A 317 21.10 6.45 -6.51
C ALA A 317 20.40 7.57 -7.29
N VAL A 318 19.40 7.17 -8.07
CA VAL A 318 18.41 8.04 -8.72
C VAL A 318 17.02 7.43 -8.50
N GLY A 319 16.00 8.28 -8.40
CA GLY A 319 14.61 7.90 -8.11
C GLY A 319 14.38 7.44 -6.66
N SER A 320 13.28 6.73 -6.44
CA SER A 320 12.92 6.20 -5.12
C SER A 320 13.79 5.00 -4.75
N LYS A 321 14.44 5.03 -3.58
CA LYS A 321 15.30 3.96 -3.08
C LYS A 321 15.00 3.64 -1.62
N LYS A 322 14.95 2.34 -1.30
CA LYS A 322 14.84 1.84 0.07
C LYS A 322 16.24 1.57 0.62
N ILE A 323 16.64 2.29 1.66
CA ILE A 323 17.96 2.23 2.30
C ILE A 323 17.72 2.10 3.80
N ASP A 324 18.30 1.07 4.43
CA ASP A 324 18.13 0.76 5.86
C ASP A 324 16.67 0.80 6.33
N ASN A 325 15.81 0.15 5.55
CA ASN A 325 14.35 0.07 5.75
C ASN A 325 13.59 1.41 5.66
N LYS A 326 14.23 2.50 5.22
CA LYS A 326 13.61 3.80 4.97
C LYS A 326 13.61 4.13 3.48
N TRP A 327 12.58 4.83 3.02
CA TRP A 327 12.49 5.25 1.62
C TRP A 327 13.00 6.68 1.46
N TYR A 328 13.83 6.89 0.45
CA TYR A 328 14.36 8.19 0.04
C TYR A 328 14.04 8.41 -1.44
N TYR A 329 14.03 9.67 -1.87
CA TYR A 329 13.95 10.01 -3.28
C TYR A 329 15.15 10.83 -3.70
N PHE A 330 15.80 10.42 -4.77
CA PHE A 330 16.91 11.13 -5.41
C PHE A 330 16.44 11.62 -6.78
N ASP A 331 16.70 12.88 -7.12
CA ASP A 331 16.37 13.39 -8.45
C ASP A 331 17.28 12.80 -9.54
N ASN A 332 17.10 13.20 -10.80
CA ASN A 332 17.91 12.69 -11.92
C ASN A 332 19.39 13.09 -11.82
N SER A 333 19.73 14.10 -11.02
CA SER A 333 21.11 14.49 -10.71
C SER A 333 21.67 13.75 -9.50
N GLY A 334 20.88 12.86 -8.88
CA GLY A 334 21.24 12.08 -7.70
C GLY A 334 21.12 12.84 -6.38
N VAL A 335 20.56 14.06 -6.40
CA VAL A 335 20.38 14.86 -5.19
C VAL A 335 19.16 14.34 -4.43
N MET A 336 19.34 14.03 -3.16
CA MET A 336 18.30 13.60 -2.25
C MET A 336 17.30 14.73 -2.02
N PHE A 337 16.02 14.41 -2.07
CA PHE A 337 14.95 15.35 -1.75
C PHE A 337 15.02 15.74 -0.27
N PRO A 338 15.13 17.03 0.07
CA PRO A 338 15.47 17.48 1.43
C PRO A 338 14.29 17.50 2.42
N GLY A 339 13.12 17.00 2.01
CA GLY A 339 11.89 17.01 2.81
C GLY A 339 10.79 17.90 2.21
N GLY A 340 9.57 17.75 2.73
CA GLY A 340 8.37 18.46 2.29
C GLY A 340 7.51 17.69 1.29
N TRP A 341 6.61 18.40 0.62
CA TRP A 341 5.65 17.84 -0.32
C TRP A 341 6.29 17.58 -1.69
N ARG A 342 6.18 16.34 -2.18
CA ARG A 342 6.55 15.94 -3.54
C ARG A 342 5.31 15.49 -4.30
N TYR A 343 5.14 16.00 -5.53
CA TYR A 343 3.99 15.69 -6.38
C TYR A 343 4.44 14.91 -7.63
N GLU A 344 3.67 13.91 -8.01
CA GLU A 344 3.90 13.07 -9.19
C GLU A 344 2.54 12.79 -9.86
N GLY A 345 2.20 13.61 -10.86
CA GLY A 345 0.85 13.64 -11.40
C GLY A 345 -0.18 13.95 -10.29
N ASN A 346 -1.17 13.08 -10.13
CA ASN A 346 -2.21 13.20 -9.09
C ASN A 346 -1.81 12.64 -7.71
N LYS A 347 -0.60 12.08 -7.58
CA LYS A 347 -0.09 11.52 -6.33
C LYS A 347 0.69 12.57 -5.56
N ALA A 348 0.47 12.62 -4.25
CA ALA A 348 1.23 13.45 -3.33
C ALA A 348 1.95 12.55 -2.31
N TYR A 349 3.20 12.87 -2.03
CA TYR A 349 4.05 12.24 -1.04
C TYR A 349 4.59 13.31 -0.11
N TYR A 350 4.95 12.92 1.11
CA TYR A 350 5.62 13.82 2.05
C TYR A 350 6.89 13.18 2.56
N TYR A 351 7.97 13.95 2.58
CA TYR A 351 9.26 13.52 3.10
C TYR A 351 9.58 14.34 4.36
N ASP A 352 10.11 13.70 5.39
CA ASP A 352 10.63 14.38 6.57
C ASP A 352 11.93 15.12 6.24
N THR A 353 12.38 15.99 7.15
CA THR A 353 13.58 16.81 6.97
C THR A 353 14.88 16.01 6.85
N ASP A 354 14.86 14.73 7.24
CA ASP A 354 15.97 13.79 7.03
C ASP A 354 15.91 13.10 5.64
N GLY A 355 14.98 13.52 4.78
CA GLY A 355 14.78 12.98 3.43
C GLY A 355 13.99 11.67 3.39
N THR A 356 13.41 11.23 4.51
CA THR A 356 12.69 9.95 4.58
C THR A 356 11.22 10.10 4.23
N LEU A 357 10.69 9.18 3.43
CA LEU A 357 9.28 9.17 3.02
C LEU A 357 8.39 8.84 4.22
N VAL A 358 7.40 9.69 4.47
CA VAL A 358 6.40 9.46 5.51
C VAL A 358 5.40 8.40 5.06
N GLN A 359 5.11 7.48 5.98
CA GLN A 359 4.08 6.45 5.86
C GLN A 359 3.21 6.49 7.12
N GLY A 360 1.92 6.14 6.98
CA GLY A 360 0.95 6.17 8.08
C GLY A 360 0.41 7.56 8.39
N ALA A 361 -0.18 7.71 9.58
CA ALA A 361 -0.81 8.95 10.01
C ALA A 361 0.25 10.00 10.43
N ARG A 362 0.14 11.22 9.91
CA ARG A 362 1.07 12.31 10.20
C ARG A 362 0.31 13.63 10.34
N LYS A 363 0.71 14.44 11.33
CA LYS A 363 0.21 15.81 11.47
C LYS A 363 1.20 16.77 10.82
N ILE A 364 0.75 17.53 9.81
CA ILE A 364 1.56 18.49 9.05
C ILE A 364 0.76 19.79 9.00
N ASP A 365 1.38 20.90 9.39
CA ASP A 365 0.78 22.25 9.39
C ASP A 365 -0.62 22.33 10.03
N GLY A 366 -0.82 21.57 11.12
CA GLY A 366 -2.07 21.53 11.88
C GLY A 366 -3.09 20.49 11.40
N TYR A 367 -2.91 19.91 10.21
CA TYR A 367 -3.84 18.93 9.63
C TYR A 367 -3.31 17.50 9.74
N TRP A 368 -4.21 16.55 9.94
CA TRP A 368 -3.87 15.13 9.92
C TRP A 368 -4.01 14.58 8.51
N TYR A 369 -2.97 13.92 8.03
CA TYR A 369 -2.91 13.20 6.78
C TYR A 369 -2.67 11.71 7.06
N PHE A 370 -2.96 10.87 6.07
CA PHE A 370 -2.53 9.48 6.09
C PHE A 370 -1.82 9.14 4.79
N PHE A 371 -0.61 8.62 4.90
CA PHE A 371 0.18 8.15 3.78
C PHE A 371 0.12 6.62 3.74
N GLN A 372 -0.23 6.06 2.58
CA GLN A 372 -0.33 4.61 2.40
C GLN A 372 1.05 3.94 2.50
N GLY A 373 1.09 2.60 2.45
CA GLY A 373 2.35 1.85 2.51
C GLY A 373 3.32 2.16 1.36
N ASN A 374 2.87 2.71 0.24
CA ASN A 374 3.71 3.21 -0.85
C ASN A 374 4.02 4.72 -0.73
N GLY A 375 3.63 5.36 0.39
CA GLY A 375 3.79 6.79 0.66
C GLY A 375 2.80 7.71 -0.04
N VAL A 376 1.85 7.19 -0.83
CA VAL A 376 0.83 8.02 -1.47
C VAL A 376 -0.15 8.54 -0.42
N MET A 377 -0.39 9.85 -0.42
CA MET A 377 -1.35 10.49 0.47
C MET A 377 -2.79 10.02 0.17
N GLN A 378 -3.49 9.57 1.21
CA GLN A 378 -4.88 9.16 1.16
C GLN A 378 -5.80 10.36 0.93
N LYS A 379 -6.76 10.18 0.01
CA LYS A 379 -7.95 11.02 -0.14
C LYS A 379 -9.19 10.13 -0.08
N GLY A 380 -10.32 10.70 0.32
CA GLY A 380 -11.58 9.98 0.46
C GLY A 380 -11.57 8.94 1.59
N TRP A 381 -12.31 7.86 1.38
CA TRP A 381 -12.55 6.83 2.38
C TRP A 381 -11.31 5.96 2.67
N ARG A 382 -11.03 5.74 3.95
CA ARG A 382 -10.05 4.76 4.43
C ARG A 382 -10.69 3.87 5.51
N LYS A 383 -10.60 2.57 5.33
CA LYS A 383 -11.01 1.58 6.33
C LYS A 383 -9.79 1.04 7.08
N ASP A 384 -9.91 0.93 8.40
CA ASP A 384 -8.88 0.37 9.28
C ASP A 384 -9.57 -0.51 10.33
N GLY A 385 -9.56 -1.82 10.09
CA GLY A 385 -10.42 -2.77 10.80
C GLY A 385 -11.90 -2.43 10.65
N SER A 386 -12.60 -2.25 11.78
CA SER A 386 -14.01 -1.84 11.84
C SER A 386 -14.22 -0.32 11.77
N LYS A 387 -13.14 0.47 11.80
CA LYS A 387 -13.21 1.94 11.80
C LYS A 387 -13.12 2.47 10.38
N LEU A 388 -13.91 3.51 10.11
CA LEU A 388 -13.96 4.19 8.83
C LEU A 388 -13.52 5.64 9.03
N TYR A 389 -12.61 6.13 8.20
CA TYR A 389 -12.08 7.48 8.20
C TYR A 389 -12.33 8.11 6.84
N TYR A 390 -12.40 9.44 6.79
CA TYR A 390 -12.52 10.16 5.53
C TYR A 390 -11.50 11.29 5.48
N TYR A 391 -10.81 11.40 4.35
CA TYR A 391 -9.86 12.45 4.06
C TYR A 391 -10.43 13.33 2.96
N ASP A 392 -10.41 14.65 3.13
CA ASP A 392 -10.98 15.58 2.15
C ASP A 392 -10.17 15.59 0.82
N SER A 393 -10.58 16.44 -0.14
CA SER A 393 -9.90 16.54 -1.45
C SER A 393 -8.46 17.05 -1.36
N LYS A 394 -8.08 17.68 -0.24
CA LYS A 394 -6.73 18.12 0.10
C LYS A 394 -5.96 17.08 0.93
N GLY A 395 -6.61 15.99 1.34
CA GLY A 395 -6.01 14.92 2.13
C GLY A 395 -6.11 15.12 3.64
N HIS A 396 -6.90 16.10 4.13
CA HIS A 396 -7.07 16.31 5.57
C HIS A 396 -8.11 15.35 6.14
N LEU A 397 -7.78 14.71 7.26
CA LEU A 397 -8.72 13.92 8.04
C LEU A 397 -9.86 14.81 8.54
N VAL A 398 -11.09 14.40 8.25
CA VAL A 398 -12.29 15.17 8.62
C VAL A 398 -12.78 14.82 10.02
N PHE A 399 -13.43 15.80 10.65
CA PHE A 399 -14.02 15.68 11.98
C PHE A 399 -15.45 16.24 11.99
N GLY A 400 -16.23 15.84 12.99
CA GLY A 400 -17.60 16.33 13.20
C GLY A 400 -18.60 15.83 12.15
N THR A 401 -19.73 16.53 12.06
CA THR A 401 -20.81 16.17 11.13
C THR A 401 -20.44 16.55 9.70
N GLN A 402 -20.49 15.60 8.78
CA GLN A 402 -20.14 15.81 7.37
C GLN A 402 -21.19 15.17 6.45
N LYS A 403 -21.45 15.79 5.30
CA LYS A 403 -22.28 15.22 4.25
C LYS A 403 -21.40 14.75 3.10
N ILE A 404 -21.38 13.44 2.85
CA ILE A 404 -20.52 12.79 1.85
C ILE A 404 -21.41 11.88 1.00
N ASP A 405 -21.35 12.05 -0.32
CA ASP A 405 -22.12 11.26 -1.30
C ASP A 405 -23.62 11.17 -0.97
N GLY A 406 -24.20 12.28 -0.50
CA GLY A 406 -25.61 12.39 -0.13
C GLY A 406 -25.97 11.89 1.26
N TYR A 407 -25.07 11.22 1.98
CA TYR A 407 -25.29 10.70 3.32
C TYR A 407 -24.62 11.55 4.39
N TRP A 408 -25.25 11.65 5.56
CA TRP A 408 -24.67 12.32 6.72
C TRP A 408 -23.88 11.34 7.58
N TYR A 409 -22.71 11.78 8.02
CA TYR A 409 -21.79 11.05 8.89
C TYR A 409 -21.43 11.93 10.09
N TYR A 410 -20.98 11.31 11.18
CA TYR A 410 -20.34 12.02 12.28
C TYR A 410 -18.98 11.40 12.57
N PHE A 411 -17.92 12.17 12.35
CA PHE A 411 -16.55 11.76 12.62
C PHE A 411 -16.14 12.23 14.02
N GLN A 412 -15.70 11.29 14.84
CA GLN A 412 -15.26 11.54 16.22
C GLN A 412 -13.94 12.29 16.25
N ASN A 413 -13.49 12.74 17.43
CA ASN A 413 -12.22 13.47 17.59
C ASN A 413 -10.97 12.66 17.19
N ASN A 414 -11.08 11.33 17.15
CA ASN A 414 -10.03 10.45 16.63
C ASN A 414 -10.14 10.23 15.11
N GLY A 415 -11.08 10.89 14.43
CA GLY A 415 -11.35 10.80 13.00
C GLY A 415 -12.19 9.62 12.55
N ALA A 416 -12.56 8.69 13.46
CA ALA A 416 -13.37 7.53 13.09
C ALA A 416 -14.85 7.92 12.99
N ALA A 417 -15.51 7.48 11.91
CA ALA A 417 -16.94 7.58 11.71
C ALA A 417 -17.67 6.84 12.83
N TYR A 418 -18.65 7.51 13.44
CA TYR A 418 -19.46 6.98 14.52
C TYR A 418 -20.49 6.00 13.97
N THR A 419 -20.73 4.90 14.69
CA THR A 419 -21.75 3.90 14.39
C THR A 419 -22.60 3.65 15.62
N GLY A 420 -23.85 3.26 15.42
CA GLY A 420 -24.81 3.02 16.50
C GLY A 420 -25.46 4.30 17.06
N TRP A 421 -25.92 4.22 18.31
CA TRP A 421 -26.66 5.28 18.97
C TRP A 421 -25.75 6.40 19.47
N ARG A 422 -26.08 7.64 19.13
CA ARG A 422 -25.41 8.86 19.60
C ARG A 422 -26.43 9.76 20.30
N ASN A 423 -26.08 10.22 21.50
CA ASN A 423 -26.84 11.23 22.22
C ASN A 423 -26.10 12.57 22.11
N ASP A 424 -26.81 13.64 21.77
CA ASP A 424 -26.24 14.97 21.59
C ASP A 424 -27.30 16.02 21.96
N ASP A 425 -27.03 16.82 22.99
CA ASP A 425 -27.94 17.84 23.51
C ASP A 425 -29.39 17.34 23.74
N GLY A 426 -29.52 16.17 24.39
CA GLY A 426 -30.82 15.53 24.67
C GLY A 426 -31.51 14.90 23.46
N LYS A 427 -30.93 15.02 22.25
CA LYS A 427 -31.42 14.39 21.04
C LYS A 427 -30.70 13.07 20.79
N ARG A 428 -31.41 12.11 20.21
CA ARG A 428 -30.89 10.78 19.90
C ARG A 428 -30.80 10.61 18.39
N TYR A 429 -29.65 10.12 17.93
CA TYR A 429 -29.34 9.83 16.54
C TYR A 429 -28.91 8.38 16.43
N TYR A 430 -29.08 7.80 15.25
CA TYR A 430 -28.56 6.47 14.96
C TYR A 430 -27.76 6.51 13.67
N TYR A 431 -26.52 6.03 13.73
CA TYR A 431 -25.67 5.83 12.58
C TYR A 431 -25.62 4.34 12.27
N ASP A 432 -25.83 3.94 11.01
CA ASP A 432 -25.80 2.54 10.63
C ASP A 432 -24.38 1.94 10.67
N SER A 433 -24.23 0.67 10.29
CA SER A 433 -22.94 -0.02 10.29
C SER A 433 -21.91 0.59 9.32
N ASN A 434 -22.36 1.40 8.36
CA ASN A 434 -21.50 2.14 7.45
C ASN A 434 -21.25 3.58 7.94
N GLY A 435 -21.75 3.94 9.13
CA GLY A 435 -21.63 5.29 9.70
C GLY A 435 -22.63 6.30 9.14
N ARG A 436 -23.66 5.87 8.41
CA ARG A 436 -24.64 6.78 7.80
C ARG A 436 -25.77 7.09 8.77
N LEU A 437 -26.11 8.37 8.92
CA LEU A 437 -27.20 8.83 9.76
C LEU A 437 -28.54 8.29 9.27
N ALA A 438 -29.30 7.66 10.15
CA ALA A 438 -30.64 7.19 9.86
C ALA A 438 -31.60 8.38 9.69
N GLN A 439 -32.43 8.30 8.64
CA GLN A 439 -33.52 9.22 8.34
C GLN A 439 -34.74 8.40 7.95
N GLY A 440 -35.94 8.88 8.30
CA GLY A 440 -37.19 8.17 8.08
C GLY A 440 -37.37 6.94 8.97
N ALA A 441 -38.22 6.00 8.54
CA ALA A 441 -38.49 4.77 9.28
C ALA A 441 -37.30 3.80 9.18
N LYS A 442 -36.81 3.33 10.32
CA LYS A 442 -35.67 2.40 10.39
C LYS A 442 -35.90 1.33 11.44
N GLN A 443 -35.66 0.08 11.06
CA GLN A 443 -35.64 -1.03 12.00
C GLN A 443 -34.23 -1.18 12.58
N ILE A 444 -34.14 -1.23 13.91
CA ILE A 444 -32.88 -1.39 14.67
C ILE A 444 -33.11 -2.49 15.70
N GLY A 445 -32.45 -3.63 15.51
CA GLY A 445 -32.81 -4.87 16.21
C GLY A 445 -34.24 -5.29 15.87
N HIS A 446 -35.05 -5.61 16.87
CA HIS A 446 -36.45 -5.97 16.68
C HIS A 446 -37.42 -4.77 16.68
N ASN A 447 -36.91 -3.56 16.93
CA ASN A 447 -37.72 -2.37 17.16
C ASN A 447 -37.71 -1.44 15.94
N TRP A 448 -38.85 -0.82 15.66
CA TRP A 448 -38.99 0.21 14.64
C TRP A 448 -38.89 1.60 15.26
N TYR A 449 -38.12 2.47 14.62
CA TYR A 449 -37.92 3.86 14.99
C TYR A 449 -38.25 4.75 13.79
N TYR A 450 -38.45 6.04 14.06
CA TYR A 450 -38.54 7.04 13.02
C TYR A 450 -37.58 8.18 13.32
N PHE A 451 -36.77 8.56 12.34
CA PHE A 451 -35.83 9.67 12.43
C PHE A 451 -36.31 10.80 11.52
N LYS A 452 -36.26 12.04 12.01
CA LYS A 452 -36.61 13.23 11.24
C LYS A 452 -35.57 13.45 10.12
N SER A 453 -35.82 14.41 9.23
CA SER A 453 -34.89 14.76 8.14
C SER A 453 -33.52 15.24 8.64
N ASN A 454 -33.44 15.81 9.84
CA ASN A 454 -32.18 16.16 10.50
C ASN A 454 -31.55 15.01 11.29
N GLY A 455 -32.15 13.81 11.25
CA GLY A 455 -31.70 12.62 11.97
C GLY A 455 -32.13 12.53 13.43
N ASP A 456 -32.81 13.53 13.98
CA ASP A 456 -33.33 13.47 15.35
C ASP A 456 -34.36 12.34 15.45
N MET A 457 -34.19 11.42 16.40
CA MET A 457 -35.18 10.38 16.69
C MET A 457 -36.52 11.01 17.11
N TYR A 458 -37.60 10.53 16.51
CA TYR A 458 -38.96 10.98 16.76
C TYR A 458 -39.59 10.19 17.92
N THR A 459 -40.34 10.89 18.77
CA THR A 459 -41.17 10.31 19.83
C THR A 459 -42.56 10.94 19.81
N GLY A 460 -43.56 10.21 20.29
CA GLY A 460 -44.95 10.66 20.34
C GLY A 460 -45.77 10.28 19.10
N TRP A 461 -46.88 11.00 18.93
CA TRP A 461 -47.83 10.78 17.84
C TRP A 461 -47.28 11.31 16.50
N ARG A 462 -47.43 10.52 15.44
CA ARG A 462 -47.07 10.91 14.07
C ARG A 462 -48.17 10.51 13.10
N THR A 463 -48.64 11.44 12.28
CA THR A 463 -49.62 11.17 11.22
C THR A 463 -49.01 11.44 9.86
N GLU A 464 -49.14 10.48 8.94
CA GLU A 464 -48.60 10.55 7.58
C GLU A 464 -49.56 9.84 6.62
N ALA A 465 -49.91 10.46 5.49
CA ALA A 465 -50.81 9.89 4.48
C ALA A 465 -52.11 9.26 5.06
N GLY A 466 -52.72 9.93 6.06
CA GLY A 466 -53.96 9.47 6.70
C GLY A 466 -53.81 8.32 7.70
N LYS A 467 -52.58 7.85 7.97
CA LYS A 467 -52.27 6.84 8.98
C LYS A 467 -51.61 7.50 10.18
N THR A 468 -52.02 7.10 11.39
CA THR A 468 -51.46 7.61 12.64
C THR A 468 -50.65 6.52 13.33
N TYR A 469 -49.49 6.88 13.87
CA TYR A 469 -48.53 6.01 14.52
C TYR A 469 -48.18 6.62 15.89
N PHE A 470 -47.70 5.80 16.81
CA PHE A 470 -47.20 6.28 18.09
C PHE A 470 -45.83 5.66 18.41
N TYR A 471 -44.85 6.51 18.69
CA TYR A 471 -43.51 6.12 19.12
C TYR A 471 -43.39 6.44 20.61
N ASN A 472 -43.01 5.48 21.44
CA ASN A 472 -42.90 5.71 22.89
C ASN A 472 -41.71 6.65 23.24
N SER A 473 -41.49 6.92 24.52
CA SER A 473 -40.38 7.78 24.99
C SER A 473 -39.00 7.26 24.62
N SER A 474 -38.85 5.94 24.43
CA SER A 474 -37.62 5.32 23.91
C SER A 474 -37.50 5.39 22.39
N GLY A 475 -38.52 5.91 21.69
CA GLY A 475 -38.59 6.01 20.22
C GLY A 475 -39.12 4.77 19.51
N ILE A 476 -39.62 3.78 20.24
CA ILE A 476 -40.07 2.50 19.67
C ILE A 476 -41.51 2.63 19.20
N LEU A 477 -41.77 2.28 17.94
CA LEU A 477 -43.10 2.20 17.36
C LEU A 477 -43.97 1.19 18.12
N GLN A 478 -45.13 1.64 18.59
CA GLN A 478 -46.07 0.78 19.30
C GLN A 478 -46.96 0.00 18.32
N ILE A 479 -47.20 -1.26 18.68
CA ILE A 479 -48.09 -2.21 17.97
C ILE A 479 -49.04 -2.85 18.98
N GLY A 480 -50.17 -3.39 18.52
CA GLY A 480 -51.17 -4.02 19.39
C GLY A 480 -51.91 -3.02 20.28
N THR A 481 -52.49 -3.51 21.37
CA THR A 481 -53.27 -2.69 22.31
C THR A 481 -52.36 -2.11 23.39
N VAL A 482 -52.27 -0.78 23.45
CA VAL A 482 -51.40 -0.03 24.37
C VAL A 482 -52.16 1.12 25.02
N LYS A 483 -51.77 1.46 26.25
CA LYS A 483 -52.35 2.56 27.03
C LYS A 483 -51.44 3.79 26.92
N ILE A 484 -51.97 4.90 26.40
CA ILE A 484 -51.26 6.17 26.19
C ILE A 484 -52.08 7.26 26.87
N ASP A 485 -51.46 8.01 27.78
CA ASP A 485 -52.08 9.10 28.55
C ASP A 485 -53.44 8.71 29.18
N GLY A 486 -53.52 7.50 29.73
CA GLY A 486 -54.72 6.99 30.39
C GLY A 486 -55.75 6.31 29.46
N LYS A 487 -55.61 6.43 28.14
CA LYS A 487 -56.56 5.89 27.14
C LYS A 487 -55.96 4.70 26.38
N TRP A 488 -56.81 3.71 26.08
CA TRP A 488 -56.43 2.55 25.27
C TRP A 488 -56.51 2.86 23.78
N TYR A 489 -55.49 2.43 23.04
CA TYR A 489 -55.38 2.52 21.60
C TYR A 489 -54.95 1.16 21.05
N THR A 490 -55.48 0.79 19.89
CA THR A 490 -55.10 -0.45 19.21
C THR A 490 -54.38 -0.11 17.91
N PHE A 491 -53.17 -0.62 17.74
CA PHE A 491 -52.35 -0.46 16.54
C PHE A 491 -52.23 -1.81 15.83
N GLY A 492 -52.23 -1.79 14.49
CA GLY A 492 -51.99 -2.96 13.67
C GLY A 492 -50.56 -3.48 13.78
N SER A 493 -50.26 -4.61 13.15
CA SER A 493 -48.90 -5.17 13.07
C SER A 493 -47.90 -4.26 12.34
N ASN A 494 -48.39 -3.34 11.51
CA ASN A 494 -47.61 -2.29 10.85
C ASN A 494 -47.51 -0.98 11.67
N GLY A 495 -48.00 -0.97 12.92
CA GLY A 495 -48.00 0.18 13.83
C GLY A 495 -48.99 1.28 13.50
N ALA A 496 -49.86 1.11 12.50
CA ALA A 496 -50.90 2.10 12.21
C ALA A 496 -52.06 1.97 13.20
N LEU A 497 -52.54 3.10 13.71
CA LEU A 497 -53.68 3.20 14.63
C LEU A 497 -54.94 2.68 13.95
N ILE A 498 -55.61 1.75 14.61
CA ILE A 498 -56.91 1.22 14.21
C ILE A 498 -57.97 2.12 14.84
N VAL A 499 -58.67 2.90 14.01
CA VAL A 499 -59.80 3.72 14.45
C VAL A 499 -61.09 2.92 14.28
N GLU A 500 -61.86 2.77 15.37
CA GLU A 500 -63.14 2.06 15.33
C GLU A 500 -64.10 2.67 14.29
N GLY A 501 -64.74 1.82 13.48
CA GLY A 501 -65.65 2.22 12.41
C GLY A 501 -64.99 2.68 11.10
N GLN A 502 -63.68 2.94 11.07
CA GLN A 502 -63.01 3.43 9.85
C GLN A 502 -63.13 2.46 8.66
N ALA A 503 -62.99 1.15 8.89
CA ALA A 503 -63.13 0.15 7.83
C ALA A 503 -64.56 0.13 7.24
N MET A 504 -65.57 0.25 8.09
CA MET A 504 -66.96 0.35 7.64
C MET A 504 -67.20 1.67 6.89
N ALA A 505 -66.58 2.77 7.34
CA ALA A 505 -66.69 4.07 6.69
C ALA A 505 -66.03 4.11 5.32
N GLN A 506 -64.91 3.41 5.13
CA GLN A 506 -64.28 3.22 3.82
C GLN A 506 -65.17 2.37 2.90
N LYS A 507 -65.74 1.28 3.42
CA LYS A 507 -66.70 0.44 2.67
C LYS A 507 -67.93 1.25 2.24
N ALA A 508 -68.43 2.15 3.10
CA ALA A 508 -69.58 2.99 2.80
C ALA A 508 -69.38 3.84 1.53
N GLN A 509 -68.16 4.30 1.25
CA GLN A 509 -67.86 5.16 0.09
C GLN A 509 -68.22 4.54 -1.27
N GLN A 510 -68.30 3.22 -1.35
CA GLN A 510 -68.55 2.48 -2.59
C GLN A 510 -70.04 2.46 -2.98
N TYR A 511 -70.95 2.74 -2.04
CA TYR A 511 -72.38 2.57 -2.24
C TYR A 511 -73.10 3.92 -2.44
N SER A 512 -74.07 3.94 -3.36
CA SER A 512 -75.02 5.03 -3.50
C SER A 512 -76.32 4.73 -2.74
N SER A 513 -77.01 5.79 -2.33
CA SER A 513 -78.33 5.73 -1.73
C SER A 513 -79.25 6.73 -2.44
N SER A 514 -80.55 6.43 -2.48
CA SER A 514 -81.56 7.33 -3.04
C SER A 514 -81.87 8.52 -2.12
N THR A 515 -81.40 8.45 -0.87
CA THR A 515 -81.55 9.50 0.14
C THR A 515 -80.17 10.00 0.56
N LYS A 516 -80.13 11.11 1.32
CA LYS A 516 -78.90 11.61 1.97
C LYS A 516 -78.36 10.70 3.08
N TRP A 517 -78.90 9.50 3.23
CA TRP A 517 -78.55 8.56 4.29
C TRP A 517 -78.09 7.23 3.71
N LEU A 518 -77.20 6.53 4.41
CA LEU A 518 -76.77 5.17 4.10
C LEU A 518 -76.59 4.40 5.41
N ILE A 519 -77.06 3.15 5.45
CA ILE A 519 -76.87 2.26 6.59
C ILE A 519 -75.98 1.08 6.18
N LEU A 520 -74.92 0.84 6.93
CA LEU A 520 -74.12 -0.39 6.84
C LEU A 520 -74.29 -1.22 8.10
N VAL A 521 -74.37 -2.54 7.95
CA VAL A 521 -74.42 -3.51 9.04
C VAL A 521 -73.30 -4.52 8.84
N ASP A 522 -72.38 -4.57 9.82
CA ASP A 522 -71.35 -5.61 9.90
C ASP A 522 -71.85 -6.71 10.83
N THR A 523 -72.22 -7.85 10.25
CA THR A 523 -72.76 -9.01 10.99
C THR A 523 -71.70 -9.76 11.80
N LYS A 524 -70.41 -9.58 11.46
CA LYS A 524 -69.29 -10.19 12.17
C LYS A 524 -68.88 -9.35 13.38
N ALA A 525 -68.80 -8.03 13.20
CA ALA A 525 -68.49 -7.10 14.29
C ALA A 525 -69.73 -6.76 15.15
N ASN A 526 -70.94 -7.11 14.69
CA ASN A 526 -72.21 -6.74 15.29
C ASN A 526 -72.33 -5.21 15.48
N LYS A 527 -72.09 -4.48 14.38
CA LYS A 527 -72.09 -3.02 14.34
C LYS A 527 -72.99 -2.48 13.24
N VAL A 528 -73.65 -1.34 13.52
CA VAL A 528 -74.40 -0.54 12.56
C VAL A 528 -73.74 0.81 12.40
N GLY A 529 -73.35 1.14 11.18
CA GLY A 529 -72.88 2.47 10.80
C GLY A 529 -73.98 3.24 10.08
N ILE A 530 -74.25 4.45 10.53
CA ILE A 530 -75.17 5.38 9.89
C ILE A 530 -74.36 6.51 9.26
N TYR A 531 -74.59 6.79 7.99
CA TYR A 531 -73.83 7.77 7.22
C TYR A 531 -74.74 8.83 6.64
N ASN A 532 -74.25 10.06 6.57
CA ASN A 532 -74.92 11.19 5.93
C ASN A 532 -74.05 11.75 4.80
N GLY A 533 -74.66 12.08 3.65
CA GLY A 533 -73.93 12.56 2.47
C GLY A 533 -74.38 11.87 1.18
N SER A 534 -73.41 11.57 0.31
CA SER A 534 -73.60 10.93 -0.99
C SER A 534 -72.43 10.00 -1.32
N LYS A 535 -72.54 9.20 -2.40
CA LYS A 535 -71.50 8.26 -2.83
C LYS A 535 -70.15 8.96 -2.96
N GLY A 536 -69.10 8.36 -2.38
CA GLY A 536 -67.74 8.92 -2.34
C GLY A 536 -67.50 10.01 -1.29
N ASN A 537 -68.55 10.54 -0.65
CA ASN A 537 -68.48 11.62 0.34
C ASN A 537 -69.38 11.33 1.56
N TRP A 538 -69.43 10.08 2.02
CA TRP A 538 -70.19 9.71 3.20
C TRP A 538 -69.46 10.10 4.48
N THR A 539 -70.15 10.83 5.36
CA THR A 539 -69.68 11.12 6.73
C THR A 539 -70.35 10.17 7.71
N GLN A 540 -69.58 9.44 8.53
CA GLN A 540 -70.13 8.55 9.56
C GLN A 540 -70.78 9.39 10.66
N LYS A 541 -72.10 9.32 10.77
CA LYS A 541 -72.86 10.00 11.82
C LYS A 541 -72.88 9.18 13.11
N TYR A 542 -73.06 7.86 12.99
CA TYR A 542 -73.13 6.97 14.14
C TYR A 542 -72.46 5.63 13.86
N TYR A 543 -71.94 5.02 14.92
CA TYR A 543 -71.37 3.67 14.91
C TYR A 543 -71.82 2.95 16.18
N TRP A 544 -72.85 2.13 16.06
CA TRP A 544 -73.57 1.53 17.18
C TRP A 544 -73.36 0.03 17.26
N SER A 545 -73.33 -0.52 18.47
CA SER A 545 -73.47 -1.97 18.67
C SER A 545 -74.90 -2.42 18.36
N CYS A 546 -75.05 -3.55 17.69
CA CYS A 546 -76.34 -4.20 17.41
C CYS A 546 -76.29 -5.68 17.76
N THR A 547 -77.42 -6.37 17.73
CA THR A 547 -77.48 -7.83 17.72
C THR A 547 -77.98 -8.28 16.37
N THR A 548 -77.18 -9.10 15.68
CA THR A 548 -77.56 -9.67 14.38
C THR A 548 -77.97 -11.14 14.52
N GLY A 549 -78.34 -11.78 13.43
CA GLY A 549 -78.88 -13.13 13.40
C GLY A 549 -77.90 -14.17 13.94
N ALA A 550 -78.40 -15.13 14.71
CA ALA A 550 -77.65 -16.32 15.09
C ALA A 550 -77.28 -17.14 13.84
N SER A 551 -76.33 -18.07 13.96
CA SER A 551 -75.90 -18.94 12.85
C SER A 551 -77.05 -19.77 12.25
N SER A 552 -78.02 -20.19 13.07
CA SER A 552 -79.22 -20.92 12.64
C SER A 552 -80.28 -20.05 11.97
N THR A 553 -80.26 -18.74 12.21
CA THR A 553 -81.20 -17.76 11.65
C THR A 553 -80.46 -16.47 11.32
N PRO A 554 -79.56 -16.49 10.31
CA PRO A 554 -78.62 -15.42 10.06
C PRO A 554 -79.32 -14.15 9.56
N THR A 555 -78.75 -12.98 9.85
CA THR A 555 -79.17 -11.76 9.17
C THR A 555 -78.78 -11.86 7.70
N VAL A 556 -79.76 -11.64 6.83
CA VAL A 556 -79.55 -11.66 5.37
C VAL A 556 -78.48 -10.66 4.95
N LYS A 557 -77.50 -11.13 4.18
CA LYS A 557 -76.42 -10.30 3.61
C LYS A 557 -76.80 -9.83 2.21
N GLY A 558 -76.42 -8.61 1.85
CA GLY A 558 -76.75 -8.02 0.57
C GLY A 558 -76.98 -6.51 0.63
N GLN A 559 -77.48 -5.97 -0.49
CA GLN A 559 -77.86 -4.57 -0.61
C GLN A 559 -79.37 -4.46 -0.72
N PHE A 560 -79.98 -3.71 0.19
CA PHE A 560 -81.41 -3.56 0.32
C PHE A 560 -81.80 -2.09 0.48
N THR A 561 -83.10 -1.84 0.65
CA THR A 561 -83.62 -0.49 0.87
C THR A 561 -84.62 -0.48 2.00
N VAL A 562 -84.64 0.62 2.77
CA VAL A 562 -85.62 0.82 3.83
C VAL A 562 -87.04 0.78 3.26
N GLY A 563 -87.84 -0.12 3.82
CA GLY A 563 -89.25 -0.38 3.45
C GLY A 563 -90.22 0.16 4.49
N ILE A 564 -91.22 -0.64 4.84
CA ILE A 564 -92.28 -0.25 5.78
C ILE A 564 -91.73 -0.03 7.19
N LYS A 565 -92.44 0.79 7.96
CA LYS A 565 -92.11 1.11 9.34
C LYS A 565 -93.33 0.99 10.23
N GLY A 566 -93.13 0.65 11.49
CA GLY A 566 -94.20 0.68 12.48
C GLY A 566 -93.69 0.81 13.91
N LYS A 567 -94.59 1.15 14.82
CA LYS A 567 -94.24 1.50 16.20
C LYS A 567 -93.93 0.28 17.06
N VAL A 568 -94.68 -0.81 16.89
CA VAL A 568 -94.54 -2.02 17.71
C VAL A 568 -94.92 -3.26 16.91
N PHE A 569 -94.22 -4.36 17.15
CA PHE A 569 -94.61 -5.70 16.71
C PHE A 569 -94.09 -6.74 17.70
N GLY A 570 -94.61 -7.97 17.61
CA GLY A 570 -94.17 -9.11 18.41
C GLY A 570 -95.35 -9.94 18.92
N SER A 571 -95.08 -11.21 19.22
CA SER A 571 -96.02 -12.13 19.86
C SER A 571 -95.28 -12.83 20.99
N GLY A 572 -95.74 -12.64 22.23
CA GLY A 572 -95.01 -13.04 23.44
C GLY A 572 -93.84 -12.12 23.84
N TYR A 573 -93.58 -11.06 23.06
CA TYR A 573 -92.61 -9.99 23.34
C TYR A 573 -93.05 -8.70 22.62
N SER A 574 -92.42 -7.57 22.94
CA SER A 574 -92.58 -6.30 22.22
C SER A 574 -91.26 -5.80 21.67
N CYS A 575 -91.24 -5.52 20.38
CA CYS A 575 -90.16 -4.86 19.66
C CYS A 575 -90.65 -3.49 19.20
N TRP A 576 -89.94 -2.45 19.60
CA TRP A 576 -90.33 -1.07 19.33
C TRP A 576 -89.57 -0.49 18.15
N TYR A 577 -90.25 0.40 17.43
CA TYR A 577 -89.73 1.20 16.32
C TYR A 577 -89.09 0.37 15.21
N TYR A 578 -89.89 -0.51 14.60
CA TYR A 578 -89.37 -1.37 13.55
C TYR A 578 -89.29 -0.64 12.21
N THR A 579 -88.19 -0.89 11.49
CA THR A 579 -87.93 -0.40 10.15
C THR A 579 -87.49 -1.58 9.28
N GLN A 580 -88.29 -1.94 8.29
CA GLN A 580 -88.01 -3.04 7.38
C GLN A 580 -86.85 -2.69 6.45
N PHE A 581 -85.99 -3.67 6.16
CA PHE A 581 -85.01 -3.54 5.09
C PHE A 581 -85.06 -4.67 4.06
N TYR A 582 -85.59 -5.85 4.38
CA TYR A 582 -85.80 -6.92 3.40
C TYR A 582 -86.81 -7.95 3.92
N GLY A 583 -87.90 -8.25 3.21
CA GLY A 583 -88.87 -9.26 3.64
C GLY A 583 -89.26 -9.13 5.13
N ASN A 584 -89.04 -10.17 5.93
CA ASN A 584 -89.30 -10.16 7.38
C ASN A 584 -88.11 -9.67 8.24
N TYR A 585 -87.07 -9.11 7.63
CA TYR A 585 -85.87 -8.60 8.29
C TYR A 585 -86.01 -7.12 8.61
N LEU A 586 -85.91 -6.81 9.91
CA LEU A 586 -86.22 -5.50 10.47
C LEU A 586 -85.03 -4.97 11.29
N PHE A 587 -84.81 -3.67 11.26
CA PHE A 587 -84.17 -2.96 12.38
C PHE A 587 -85.24 -2.72 13.44
N HIS A 588 -84.99 -3.07 14.70
CA HIS A 588 -85.91 -2.78 15.79
C HIS A 588 -85.18 -2.72 17.14
N SER A 589 -85.87 -2.32 18.20
CA SER A 589 -85.28 -2.34 19.55
C SER A 589 -84.90 -3.77 19.98
N VAL A 590 -84.05 -3.90 20.99
CA VAL A 590 -83.97 -5.11 21.82
C VAL A 590 -85.35 -5.59 22.31
N LEU A 591 -85.44 -6.83 22.78
CA LEU A 591 -86.73 -7.42 23.16
C LEU A 591 -87.19 -6.89 24.52
N TYR A 592 -88.45 -6.47 24.59
CA TYR A 592 -89.12 -6.09 25.84
C TYR A 592 -90.27 -7.06 26.15
N ASN A 593 -90.65 -7.12 27.42
CA ASN A 593 -91.87 -7.83 27.83
C ASN A 593 -93.10 -7.22 27.13
N PRO A 594 -94.15 -8.02 26.84
CA PRO A 594 -95.34 -7.57 26.11
C PRO A 594 -95.90 -6.23 26.64
N GLY A 595 -96.03 -5.24 25.76
CA GLY A 595 -96.57 -3.91 26.06
C GLY A 595 -95.61 -2.96 26.80
N SER A 596 -94.45 -3.42 27.26
CA SER A 596 -93.50 -2.60 28.03
C SER A 596 -92.42 -1.96 27.14
N MET A 597 -92.06 -0.71 27.43
CA MET A 597 -90.87 -0.03 26.86
C MET A 597 -89.71 0.06 27.87
N THR A 598 -89.87 -0.46 29.09
CA THR A 598 -88.90 -0.33 30.18
C THR A 598 -88.42 -1.68 30.70
N SER A 599 -89.28 -2.70 30.66
CA SER A 599 -88.95 -4.06 31.11
C SER A 599 -88.34 -4.87 29.97
N ILE A 600 -87.00 -4.98 29.97
CA ILE A 600 -86.24 -5.70 28.95
C ILE A 600 -86.35 -7.21 29.16
N GLN A 601 -86.59 -7.95 28.08
CA GLN A 601 -86.55 -9.41 28.04
C GLN A 601 -85.19 -9.94 27.55
N ASP A 602 -84.60 -9.32 26.51
CA ASP A 602 -83.23 -9.60 26.07
C ASP A 602 -82.59 -8.33 25.49
N GLY A 603 -81.71 -7.71 26.28
CA GLY A 603 -81.04 -6.44 26.00
C GLY A 603 -79.63 -6.56 25.42
N ARG A 604 -79.15 -7.78 25.14
CA ARG A 604 -77.76 -7.98 24.73
C ARG A 604 -77.50 -7.36 23.35
N LEU A 605 -76.36 -6.71 23.22
CA LEU A 605 -75.84 -6.09 21.98
C LEU A 605 -74.40 -6.56 21.76
N GLY A 606 -73.92 -6.50 20.51
CA GLY A 606 -72.58 -6.94 20.12
C GLY A 606 -72.44 -8.44 19.85
N ILE A 607 -73.56 -9.16 19.72
CA ILE A 607 -73.59 -10.62 19.56
C ILE A 607 -74.50 -11.07 18.40
N ASN A 608 -74.31 -12.32 17.95
CA ASN A 608 -75.18 -12.99 16.98
C ASN A 608 -76.25 -13.82 17.73
N ALA A 609 -77.45 -13.30 17.89
CA ALA A 609 -78.50 -13.94 18.71
C ALA A 609 -79.95 -13.68 18.26
N SER A 610 -80.17 -12.93 17.19
CA SER A 610 -81.54 -12.67 16.71
C SER A 610 -82.04 -13.75 15.75
N HIS A 611 -83.35 -13.73 15.49
CA HIS A 611 -83.98 -14.49 14.42
C HIS A 611 -83.87 -13.74 13.08
N GLY A 612 -82.65 -13.36 12.70
CA GLY A 612 -82.33 -12.64 11.46
C GLY A 612 -82.43 -11.11 11.53
N CYS A 613 -83.26 -10.53 12.39
CA CYS A 613 -83.40 -9.07 12.50
C CYS A 613 -82.15 -8.37 13.09
N VAL A 614 -82.02 -7.06 12.90
CA VAL A 614 -80.95 -6.25 13.54
C VAL A 614 -81.53 -5.53 14.75
N ARG A 615 -81.19 -6.00 15.96
CA ARG A 615 -81.66 -5.40 17.21
C ARG A 615 -80.74 -4.28 17.67
N LEU A 616 -81.31 -3.18 18.13
CA LEU A 616 -80.60 -1.98 18.58
C LEU A 616 -81.09 -1.56 19.97
N SER A 617 -80.36 -0.69 20.67
CA SER A 617 -80.94 0.00 21.84
C SER A 617 -82.22 0.74 21.42
N LEU A 618 -83.14 0.95 22.37
CA LEU A 618 -84.43 1.58 22.10
C LEU A 618 -84.28 2.96 21.44
N SER A 619 -83.34 3.77 21.93
CA SER A 619 -83.04 5.10 21.39
C SER A 619 -82.53 5.02 19.94
N ASN A 620 -81.68 4.05 19.62
CA ASN A 620 -81.07 3.91 18.30
C ASN A 620 -82.10 3.39 17.27
N ALA A 621 -82.93 2.41 17.66
CA ALA A 621 -84.04 1.94 16.84
C ALA A 621 -85.04 3.07 16.54
N LYS A 622 -85.43 3.83 17.57
CA LYS A 622 -86.29 5.01 17.43
C LYS A 622 -85.67 6.04 16.49
N TRP A 623 -84.39 6.31 16.63
CA TRP A 623 -83.70 7.30 15.80
C TRP A 623 -83.75 6.90 14.31
N ILE A 624 -83.50 5.63 13.97
CA ILE A 624 -83.64 5.13 12.59
C ILE A 624 -85.08 5.29 12.10
N TYR A 625 -86.05 4.88 12.94
CA TYR A 625 -87.48 4.99 12.62
C TYR A 625 -87.91 6.43 12.33
N ASP A 626 -87.47 7.40 13.12
CA ASP A 626 -87.85 8.82 12.93
C ASP A 626 -87.10 9.48 11.76
N ASN A 627 -85.81 9.17 11.55
CA ASN A 627 -84.91 10.01 10.73
C ASN A 627 -84.54 9.43 9.37
N ILE A 628 -84.61 8.11 9.17
CA ILE A 628 -84.12 7.47 7.94
C ILE A 628 -85.28 7.23 6.97
N PRO A 629 -85.42 7.96 5.85
CA PRO A 629 -86.56 7.81 4.95
C PRO A 629 -86.62 6.43 4.27
N SER A 630 -87.79 6.07 3.75
CA SER A 630 -87.94 4.93 2.83
C SER A 630 -87.00 5.08 1.63
N SER A 631 -86.67 3.95 0.99
CA SER A 631 -85.72 3.87 -0.13
C SER A 631 -84.24 4.12 0.23
N THR A 632 -83.92 4.50 1.49
CA THR A 632 -82.53 4.58 1.98
C THR A 632 -81.82 3.25 1.79
N LYS A 633 -80.61 3.26 1.23
CA LYS A 633 -79.78 2.07 1.03
C LYS A 633 -79.36 1.46 2.38
N VAL A 634 -79.49 0.15 2.48
CA VAL A 634 -79.00 -0.68 3.59
C VAL A 634 -78.05 -1.72 3.01
N VAL A 635 -76.82 -1.80 3.52
CA VAL A 635 -75.83 -2.79 3.10
C VAL A 635 -75.47 -3.67 4.29
N VAL A 636 -75.73 -4.96 4.18
CA VAL A 636 -75.43 -5.94 5.23
C VAL A 636 -74.34 -6.89 4.73
N TYR A 637 -73.28 -7.07 5.52
CA TYR A 637 -72.12 -7.91 5.14
C TYR A 637 -71.56 -8.75 6.26
#